data_AF-A0A2C9CBT7-F1
#
_entry.id   AF-A0A2C9CBT7-F1
#
_cell.length_a   1.000
_cell.length_b   1.000
_cell.length_c   1.000
_cell.angle_alpha   90.00
_cell.angle_beta   90.00
_cell.angle_gamma   90.00
#
_symmetry.space_group_name_H-M   'P 1'
#
loop_
_entity.id
_entity.type
_entity.pdbx_description
1 polymer ?
#
loop_
_entity_poly.entity_id
_entity_poly.type
_entity_poly.pdbx_seq_one_letter_code
_entity_poly.pdbx_strand_id
1 'polypeptide(L)'
;MNNSSVYTGFWFSFILYSIPWMISKETINVIRVKYDTLKVELGERGRRMWAAAEAQSLGYGGVAAVSKATVIAESTIRIGRREMATSPAGDI
;
A
#
# COMPACT_ATOMS: atom_id res chain seq x y z
N MET A 1 44.93 21.13 9.35
CA MET A 1 44.31 21.77 10.53
C MET A 1 43.10 22.55 10.05
N ASN A 2 41.93 22.12 10.53
CA ASN A 2 40.62 22.76 10.58
C ASN A 2 40.22 23.74 9.47
N ASN A 3 39.45 23.23 8.52
CA ASN A 3 38.29 23.98 8.04
C ASN A 3 37.06 23.42 8.76
N SER A 4 36.77 24.02 9.91
CA SER A 4 35.64 23.67 10.76
C SER A 4 34.34 24.22 10.19
N SER A 5 33.33 23.34 10.13
CA SER A 5 31.93 23.63 10.46
C SER A 5 31.18 24.63 9.57
N VAL A 6 30.53 24.10 8.52
CA VAL A 6 29.10 24.35 8.22
C VAL A 6 28.58 23.32 7.19
N TYR A 7 28.39 22.08 7.63
CA TYR A 7 27.41 21.17 6.98
C TYR A 7 26.64 20.43 8.07
N THR A 8 26.02 21.23 8.93
CA THR A 8 24.98 20.78 9.84
C THR A 8 23.72 20.50 9.01
N GLY A 9 23.32 19.22 8.95
CA GLY A 9 21.93 18.82 8.79
C GLY A 9 21.44 18.55 7.37
N PHE A 10 21.76 17.37 6.82
CA PHE A 10 20.89 16.73 5.82
C PHE A 10 21.02 15.21 6.01
N TRP A 11 20.06 14.62 6.72
CA TRP A 11 19.89 13.18 6.95
C TRP A 11 19.63 12.38 5.64
N PHE A 12 20.23 12.74 4.50
CA PHE A 12 19.70 12.38 3.17
C PHE A 12 20.71 12.08 2.05
N SER A 13 22.01 11.89 2.31
CA SER A 13 22.97 11.48 1.26
C SER A 13 23.70 10.15 1.53
N PHE A 14 23.35 9.43 2.60
CA PHE A 14 23.93 8.12 2.93
C PHE A 14 22.87 7.02 3.13
N ILE A 15 21.71 7.18 2.49
CA ILE A 15 20.64 6.17 2.38
C ILE A 15 20.40 5.92 0.89
N LEU A 16 21.43 5.49 0.17
CA LEU A 16 21.28 5.02 -1.19
C LEU A 16 22.01 3.69 -1.28
N TYR A 17 21.28 2.68 -1.74
CA TYR A 17 21.59 1.26 -1.77
C TYR A 17 21.23 0.50 -0.49
N SER A 18 19.98 -0.02 -0.51
CA SER A 18 19.45 -1.08 0.35
C SER A 18 18.68 -0.66 1.61
N ILE A 19 17.60 0.09 1.44
CA ILE A 19 16.42 -0.10 2.30
C ILE A 19 15.60 -1.24 1.66
N PRO A 20 15.57 -2.47 2.20
CA PRO A 20 14.65 -3.51 1.76
C PRO A 20 13.28 -3.23 2.37
N TRP A 21 12.67 -2.15 1.90
CA TRP A 21 11.28 -1.85 2.14
C TRP A 21 10.55 -1.86 0.80
N MET A 22 10.53 -3.06 0.22
CA MET A 22 9.94 -3.34 -1.08
C MET A 22 9.07 -4.57 -0.90
N ILE A 23 7.74 -4.38 -0.97
CA ILE A 23 6.84 -5.51 -1.14
C ILE A 23 7.33 -6.30 -2.36
N SER A 24 7.58 -7.59 -2.16
CA SER A 24 8.22 -8.43 -3.16
C SER A 24 7.34 -8.54 -4.41
N LYS A 25 7.97 -8.79 -5.57
CA LYS A 25 7.22 -9.09 -6.80
C LYS A 25 6.30 -10.29 -6.62
N GLU A 26 6.70 -11.26 -5.81
CA GLU A 26 5.91 -12.44 -5.48
C GLU A 26 4.62 -12.06 -4.76
N THR A 27 4.71 -11.20 -3.74
CA THR A 27 3.53 -10.69 -3.02
C THR A 27 2.56 -9.97 -3.95
N ILE A 28 3.07 -9.15 -4.88
CA ILE A 28 2.23 -8.48 -5.89
C ILE A 28 1.53 -9.50 -6.79
N ASN A 29 2.22 -10.58 -7.16
CA ASN A 29 1.64 -11.64 -7.97
C ASN A 29 0.54 -12.40 -7.22
N VAL A 30 0.76 -12.73 -5.95
CA VAL A 30 -0.25 -13.34 -5.08
C VAL A 30 -1.50 -12.48 -4.98
N ILE A 31 -1.34 -11.16 -4.76
CA ILE A 31 -2.48 -10.22 -4.72
C ILE A 31 -3.22 -10.22 -6.04
N ARG A 32 -2.49 -10.20 -7.17
CA ARG A 32 -3.08 -10.20 -8.51
C ARG A 32 -3.92 -11.46 -8.74
N VAL A 33 -3.38 -12.63 -8.44
CA VAL A 33 -4.09 -13.91 -8.60
C VAL A 33 -5.37 -13.94 -7.75
N LYS A 34 -5.28 -13.52 -6.48
CA LYS A 34 -6.46 -13.42 -5.61
C LYS A 34 -7.52 -12.48 -6.20
N TYR A 35 -7.12 -11.29 -6.64
CA TYR A 35 -8.04 -10.30 -7.19
C TYR A 35 -8.68 -10.77 -8.49
N ASP A 36 -7.89 -11.30 -9.43
CA ASP A 36 -8.40 -11.78 -10.71
C ASP A 36 -9.40 -12.93 -10.56
N THR A 37 -9.24 -13.75 -9.52
CA THR A 37 -10.18 -14.82 -9.19
C THR A 37 -11.51 -14.29 -8.66
N LEU A 38 -11.48 -13.23 -7.83
CA LEU A 38 -12.67 -12.72 -7.15
C LEU A 38 -13.35 -11.55 -7.86
N LYS A 39 -12.67 -10.85 -8.78
CA LYS A 39 -13.14 -9.57 -9.35
C LYS A 39 -14.49 -9.65 -10.05
N VAL A 40 -14.87 -10.82 -10.57
CA VAL A 40 -16.14 -11.03 -11.27
C VAL A 40 -17.34 -11.08 -10.31
N GLU A 41 -17.11 -11.55 -9.09
CA GLU A 41 -18.12 -11.61 -8.02
C GLU A 41 -18.20 -10.28 -7.24
N LEU A 42 -17.17 -9.44 -7.35
CA LEU A 42 -17.09 -8.17 -6.62
C LEU A 42 -17.68 -7.01 -7.43
N GLY A 43 -18.79 -6.46 -6.94
CA GLY A 43 -19.28 -5.15 -7.38
C GLY A 43 -18.28 -4.02 -7.11
N GLU A 44 -18.57 -2.80 -7.58
CA GLU A 44 -17.67 -1.64 -7.43
C GLU A 44 -17.27 -1.37 -5.96
N ARG A 45 -18.25 -1.41 -5.04
CA ARG A 45 -18.00 -1.28 -3.60
C ARG A 45 -17.20 -2.47 -3.05
N GLY A 46 -17.51 -3.68 -3.48
CA GLY A 46 -16.80 -4.90 -3.07
C GLY A 46 -15.32 -4.87 -3.45
N ARG A 47 -14.99 -4.43 -4.67
CA ARG A 47 -13.60 -4.27 -5.14
C ARG A 47 -12.84 -3.25 -4.31
N ARG A 48 -13.48 -2.12 -3.96
CA ARG A 48 -12.88 -1.09 -3.10
C ARG A 48 -12.60 -1.60 -1.68
N MET A 49 -13.57 -2.29 -1.06
CA MET A 49 -13.42 -2.84 0.29
C MET A 49 -12.36 -3.94 0.34
N TRP A 50 -12.36 -4.85 -0.64
CA TRP A 50 -11.34 -5.89 -0.76
C TRP A 50 -9.93 -5.27 -0.88
N ALA A 51 -9.77 -4.26 -1.75
CA ALA A 51 -8.49 -3.60 -1.95
C ALA A 51 -8.02 -2.86 -0.69
N ALA A 52 -8.95 -2.25 0.05
CA ALA A 52 -8.65 -1.58 1.31
C ALA A 52 -8.23 -2.56 2.41
N ALA A 53 -8.91 -3.70 2.52
CA ALA A 53 -8.58 -4.76 3.47
C ALA A 53 -7.21 -5.39 3.16
N GLU A 54 -6.94 -5.72 1.89
CA GLU A 54 -5.64 -6.30 1.48
C GLU A 54 -4.51 -5.27 1.68
N ALA A 55 -4.75 -3.99 1.40
CA ALA A 55 -3.76 -2.95 1.67
C ALA A 55 -3.51 -2.73 3.17
N GLN A 56 -4.54 -2.91 4.02
CA GLN A 56 -4.40 -2.81 5.47
C GLN A 56 -3.63 -3.99 6.06
N SER A 57 -3.87 -5.21 5.58
CA SER A 57 -3.18 -6.42 6.06
C SER A 57 -1.68 -6.41 5.74
N LEU A 58 -1.28 -5.80 4.62
CA LEU A 58 0.12 -5.61 4.22
C LEU A 58 0.84 -4.49 4.97
N GLY A 59 0.10 -3.60 5.65
CA GLY A 59 0.67 -2.50 6.41
C GLY A 59 1.26 -1.39 5.53
N TYR A 60 2.46 -0.92 5.88
CA TYR A 60 3.15 0.10 5.08
C TYR A 60 3.26 -0.47 3.63
N GLY A 61 3.05 0.35 2.59
CA GLY A 61 3.31 -0.04 1.20
C GLY A 61 2.25 -0.92 0.55
N GLY A 62 1.32 -1.46 1.36
CA GLY A 62 0.18 -2.25 0.89
C GLY A 62 -0.64 -1.52 -0.17
N VAL A 63 -0.88 -0.23 -0.01
CA VAL A 63 -1.62 0.58 -1.01
C VAL A 63 -0.93 0.56 -2.37
N ALA A 64 0.38 0.76 -2.42
CA ALA A 64 1.15 0.75 -3.66
C ALA A 64 1.20 -0.67 -4.26
N ALA A 65 1.35 -1.71 -3.44
CA ALA A 65 1.36 -3.09 -3.91
C ALA A 65 0.01 -3.54 -4.49
N VAL A 66 -1.10 -3.21 -3.83
CA VAL A 66 -2.45 -3.54 -4.29
C VAL A 66 -2.80 -2.77 -5.56
N SER A 67 -2.45 -1.48 -5.65
CA SER A 67 -2.60 -0.67 -6.87
C SER A 67 -1.76 -1.21 -8.04
N LYS A 68 -0.58 -1.77 -7.75
CA LYS A 68 0.27 -2.40 -8.78
C LYS A 68 -0.26 -3.77 -9.21
N ALA A 69 -0.95 -4.49 -8.33
CA ALA A 69 -1.51 -5.80 -8.60
C ALA A 69 -2.86 -5.73 -9.32
N THR A 70 -3.69 -4.75 -8.96
CA THR A 70 -5.09 -4.58 -9.35
C THR A 70 -5.23 -3.19 -9.94
N VAL A 71 -5.94 -2.99 -11.05
CA VAL A 71 -6.03 -1.68 -11.74
C VAL A 71 -6.81 -0.61 -10.94
N ILE A 72 -6.90 -0.78 -9.63
CA ILE A 72 -7.56 0.12 -8.69
C ILE A 72 -6.58 1.21 -8.29
N ALA A 73 -6.97 2.47 -8.53
CA ALA A 73 -6.16 3.63 -8.15
C ALA A 73 -5.93 3.67 -6.63
N GLU A 74 -4.73 4.10 -6.21
CA GLU A 74 -4.39 4.24 -4.79
C GLU A 74 -5.37 5.15 -4.03
N SER A 75 -5.90 6.19 -4.70
CA SER A 75 -6.92 7.07 -4.12
C SER A 75 -8.18 6.30 -3.73
N THR A 76 -8.65 5.40 -4.59
CA THR A 76 -9.79 4.50 -4.35
C THR A 76 -9.53 3.56 -3.17
N ILE A 77 -8.32 3.01 -3.06
CA ILE A 77 -7.91 2.15 -1.93
C ILE A 77 -7.90 2.94 -0.61
N ARG A 78 -7.36 4.17 -0.62
CA ARG A 78 -7.34 5.07 0.55
C ARG A 78 -8.75 5.50 0.96
N ILE A 79 -9.68 5.68 0.00
CA ILE A 79 -11.09 5.92 0.29
C ILE A 79 -11.69 4.70 0.99
N GLY A 80 -11.53 3.50 0.44
CA GLY A 80 -12.03 2.27 1.08
C GLY A 80 -11.51 2.07 2.50
N ARG A 81 -10.23 2.39 2.76
CA ARG A 81 -9.67 2.34 4.13
C ARG A 81 -10.35 3.30 5.10
N ARG A 82 -10.69 4.51 4.62
CA ARG A 82 -11.46 5.47 5.42
C ARG A 82 -12.87 4.96 5.67
N GLU A 83 -13.54 4.43 4.65
CA GLU A 83 -14.88 3.85 4.78
C GLU A 83 -14.91 2.72 5.82
N MET A 84 -13.93 1.80 5.81
CA MET A 84 -13.80 0.73 6.83
C MET A 84 -13.55 1.26 8.25
N ALA A 85 -12.86 2.38 8.39
CA ALA A 85 -12.62 3.00 9.70
C ALA A 85 -13.86 3.73 10.24
N THR A 86 -14.71 4.25 9.35
CA THR A 86 -15.93 5.00 9.70
C THR A 86 -17.17 4.13 9.82
N SER A 87 -17.18 2.94 9.22
CA SER A 87 -18.22 1.93 9.38
C SER A 87 -17.67 0.80 10.25
N PRO A 88 -17.88 0.83 11.59
CA PRO A 88 -17.49 -0.30 12.42
C PRO A 88 -18.17 -1.55 11.87
N ALA A 89 -17.42 -2.65 11.80
CA ALA A 89 -17.94 -3.91 11.32
C ALA A 89 -19.13 -4.36 12.18
N GLY A 90 -20.34 -4.17 11.67
CA GLY A 90 -21.57 -4.77 12.17
C GLY A 90 -22.62 -3.79 12.70
N ASP A 91 -23.43 -3.24 11.80
CA ASP A 91 -24.88 -3.16 12.02
C ASP A 91 -25.50 -4.43 11.37
N ILE A 92 -25.21 -5.61 11.93
CA ILE A 92 -25.85 -6.90 11.58
C ILE A 92 -26.48 -7.51 12.81
#